data_AF-A0A9E5WSX8-F1
#
_entry.id   AF-A0A9E5WSX8-F1
#
_cell.length_a   1.000
_cell.length_b   1.000
_cell.length_c   1.000
_cell.angle_alpha   90.00
_cell.angle_beta   90.00
_cell.angle_gamma   90.00
#
_symmetry.space_group_name_H-M   'P 1'
#
loop_
_entity.id
_entity.type
_entity.pdbx_description
1 polymer ?
#
loop_
_entity_poly.entity_id
_entity_poly.type
_entity_poly.pdbx_seq_one_letter_code
_entity_poly.pdbx_strand_id
1 'polypeptide(L)'
;MFLTPCDLDRDGRVDVAVAVRGGDLLYFRCERLRPLTWRTWPIHMPPGTGTGKAVAAGDLNLDGRVDLVVSCENARGRSGVFWLSWRGSVFDAEWDAHEISGREEGTKYDLVRLIDLDEDGDLDVLTCEERDNLGVIWYENPTR
;
A
#
# COMPACT_ATOMS: atom_id res chain seq x y z
N MET A 1 -3.91 3.54 12.18
CA MET A 1 -4.13 2.68 11.01
C MET A 1 -4.99 3.44 10.04
N PHE A 2 -4.69 3.36 8.75
CA PHE A 2 -5.44 4.04 7.71
C PHE A 2 -6.05 3.04 6.73
N LEU A 3 -7.07 3.51 6.02
CA LEU A 3 -7.70 2.84 4.91
C LEU A 3 -7.73 3.78 3.71
N THR A 4 -7.90 3.23 2.52
CA THR A 4 -8.08 4.01 1.30
C THR A 4 -9.26 3.45 0.48
N PRO A 5 -10.17 4.31 -0.03
CA PRO A 5 -11.13 3.89 -1.04
C PRO A 5 -10.43 3.70 -2.38
N CYS A 6 -10.75 2.62 -3.09
CA CYS A 6 -10.15 2.30 -4.39
C CYS A 6 -11.07 1.35 -5.17
N ASP A 7 -10.95 1.29 -6.49
CA ASP A 7 -11.59 0.25 -7.31
C ASP A 7 -10.52 -0.78 -7.67
N LEU A 8 -10.28 -1.74 -6.76
CA LEU A 8 -9.08 -2.59 -6.80
C LEU A 8 -9.19 -3.64 -7.90
N ASP A 9 -10.40 -4.16 -8.13
CA ASP A 9 -10.68 -5.13 -9.20
C ASP A 9 -11.15 -4.51 -10.52
N ARG A 10 -11.28 -3.18 -10.57
CA ARG A 10 -11.71 -2.39 -11.72
C ARG A 10 -13.13 -2.71 -12.19
N ASP A 11 -14.02 -3.10 -11.26
CA ASP A 11 -15.42 -3.40 -11.56
C ASP A 11 -16.33 -2.16 -11.60
N GLY A 12 -15.76 -0.97 -11.36
CA GLY A 12 -16.44 0.32 -11.39
C GLY A 12 -17.16 0.67 -10.09
N ARG A 13 -17.03 -0.14 -9.03
CA ARG A 13 -17.52 0.18 -7.68
C ARG A 13 -16.36 0.61 -6.79
N VAL A 14 -16.68 1.44 -5.80
CA VAL A 14 -15.70 1.83 -4.79
C VAL A 14 -15.61 0.71 -3.76
N ASP A 15 -14.41 0.12 -3.69
CA ASP A 15 -13.97 -0.80 -2.66
C ASP A 15 -13.12 -0.08 -1.60
N VAL A 16 -12.57 -0.84 -0.65
CA VAL A 16 -11.71 -0.32 0.40
C VAL A 16 -10.52 -1.26 0.66
N ALA A 17 -9.30 -0.72 0.65
CA ALA A 17 -8.12 -1.38 1.19
C ALA A 17 -7.81 -0.85 2.60
N VAL A 18 -7.45 -1.73 3.53
CA VAL A 18 -7.29 -1.40 4.95
C VAL A 18 -5.98 -1.97 5.50
N ALA A 19 -5.18 -1.12 6.13
CA ALA A 19 -4.05 -1.56 6.93
C ALA A 19 -4.52 -2.04 8.32
N VAL A 20 -4.13 -3.26 8.70
CA VAL A 20 -4.47 -3.85 10.01
C VAL A 20 -3.22 -4.01 10.86
N ARG A 21 -3.31 -3.57 12.11
CA ARG A 21 -2.20 -3.59 13.05
C ARG A 21 -2.06 -4.99 13.63
N GLY A 22 -0.96 -5.64 13.31
CA GLY A 22 -0.68 -7.01 13.76
C GLY A 22 -1.41 -8.08 12.96
N GLY A 23 -1.92 -7.74 11.77
CA GLY A 23 -2.51 -8.68 10.82
C GLY A 23 -2.20 -8.30 9.39
N ASP A 24 -2.79 -9.04 8.46
CA ASP A 24 -2.70 -8.79 7.02
C ASP A 24 -3.49 -7.54 6.60
N LEU A 25 -3.19 -7.03 5.40
CA LEU A 25 -4.07 -6.04 4.78
C LEU A 25 -5.42 -6.70 4.48
N LEU A 26 -6.48 -5.90 4.48
CA LEU A 26 -7.82 -6.35 4.10
C LEU A 26 -8.31 -5.57 2.89
N TYR A 27 -8.75 -6.31 1.88
CA TYR A 27 -9.50 -5.80 0.74
C TYR A 27 -10.99 -6.08 0.95
N PHE A 28 -11.78 -5.03 1.15
CA PHE A 28 -13.24 -5.10 1.21
C PHE A 28 -13.82 -4.74 -0.15
N ARG A 29 -14.22 -5.76 -0.90
CA ARG A 29 -14.88 -5.59 -2.20
C ARG A 29 -16.37 -5.34 -2.04
N CYS A 30 -16.89 -4.31 -2.69
CA CYS A 30 -18.32 -4.05 -2.81
C CYS A 30 -18.94 -4.97 -3.87
N GLU A 31 -19.69 -6.01 -3.45
CA GLU A 31 -20.37 -6.91 -4.40
C GLU A 31 -21.64 -6.30 -4.98
N ARG A 32 -22.32 -5.43 -4.24
CA ARG A 32 -23.60 -4.82 -4.65
C ARG A 32 -23.89 -3.59 -3.79
N LEU A 33 -24.51 -2.57 -4.37
CA LEU A 33 -24.89 -1.33 -3.67
C LEU A 33 -26.31 -1.38 -3.05
N ARG A 34 -27.21 -2.20 -3.59
CA ARG A 34 -28.61 -2.33 -3.13
C ARG A 34 -29.12 -3.78 -3.19
N PRO A 35 -29.21 -4.50 -2.05
CA PRO A 35 -28.67 -4.12 -0.74
C PRO A 35 -27.14 -4.01 -0.78
N LEU A 36 -26.57 -3.22 0.12
CA LEU A 36 -25.12 -3.10 0.25
C LEU A 36 -24.55 -4.42 0.77
N THR A 37 -23.71 -5.09 -0.03
CA THR A 37 -23.05 -6.35 0.36
C THR A 37 -21.57 -6.29 0.05
N TRP A 38 -20.76 -6.83 0.96
CA TRP A 38 -19.31 -6.81 0.90
C TRP A 38 -18.75 -8.23 0.97
N ARG A 39 -17.60 -8.44 0.34
CA ARG A 39 -16.74 -9.59 0.57
C ARG A 39 -15.36 -9.12 0.97
N THR A 40 -14.74 -9.82 1.91
CA THR A 40 -13.40 -9.50 2.39
C THR A 40 -12.39 -10.54 1.90
N TRP A 41 -11.24 -10.06 1.45
CA TRP A 41 -10.09 -10.87 1.08
C TRP A 41 -8.86 -10.38 1.86
N PRO A 42 -8.05 -11.27 2.45
CA PRO A 42 -6.77 -10.90 3.02
C PRO A 42 -5.74 -10.67 1.90
N ILE A 43 -4.82 -9.74 2.11
CA ILE A 43 -3.60 -9.57 1.33
C ILE A 43 -2.44 -9.66 2.33
N HIS A 44 -1.64 -10.70 2.20
CA HIS A 44 -0.60 -11.04 3.16
C HIS A 44 0.49 -9.97 3.21
N MET A 45 0.87 -9.57 4.43
CA MET A 45 1.96 -8.62 4.63
C MET A 45 3.31 -9.29 4.32
N PRO A 46 4.24 -8.58 3.66
CA PRO A 46 5.59 -9.10 3.45
C PRO A 46 6.27 -9.46 4.79
N PRO A 47 7.14 -10.48 4.82
CA PRO A 47 7.79 -10.90 6.07
C PRO A 47 8.71 -9.80 6.61
N GLY A 48 8.75 -9.64 7.94
CA GLY A 48 9.67 -8.70 8.61
C GLY A 48 9.22 -7.23 8.64
N THR A 49 8.11 -6.91 7.96
CA THR A 49 7.47 -5.58 7.90
C THR A 49 7.07 -4.99 9.26
N GLY A 50 6.87 -5.81 10.29
CA GLY A 50 6.35 -5.35 11.57
C GLY A 50 4.82 -5.35 11.57
N THR A 51 4.19 -4.18 11.74
CA THR A 51 2.71 -4.05 11.70
C THR A 51 2.28 -2.97 10.73
N GLY A 52 1.26 -3.27 9.92
CA GLY A 52 0.70 -2.32 8.95
C GLY A 52 0.16 -1.05 9.61
N LYS A 53 0.43 0.09 8.98
CA LYS A 53 0.09 1.43 9.48
C LYS A 53 -0.81 2.18 8.52
N ALA A 54 -0.40 2.37 7.27
CA ALA A 54 -1.21 3.01 6.23
C ALA A 54 -1.18 2.21 4.93
N VAL A 55 -2.17 2.42 4.08
CA VAL A 55 -2.24 1.87 2.73
C VAL A 55 -2.71 2.95 1.76
N ALA A 56 -2.06 3.04 0.60
CA ALA A 56 -2.48 3.82 -0.55
C ALA A 56 -2.63 2.90 -1.77
N ALA A 57 -3.37 3.34 -2.79
CA ALA A 57 -3.68 2.54 -3.97
C ALA A 57 -3.50 3.38 -5.25
N GLY A 58 -2.85 2.82 -6.26
CA GLY A 58 -2.53 3.47 -7.53
C GLY A 58 -1.82 2.50 -8.48
N ASP A 59 -1.74 2.82 -9.76
CA ASP A 59 -1.00 2.03 -10.77
C ASP A 59 0.46 2.49 -10.76
N LEU A 60 1.33 1.78 -10.04
CA LEU A 60 2.72 2.22 -9.80
C LEU A 60 3.68 1.80 -10.91
N ASN A 61 3.39 0.69 -11.58
CA ASN A 61 4.22 0.15 -12.66
C ASN A 61 3.64 0.42 -14.07
N LEU A 62 2.56 1.19 -14.15
CA LEU A 62 1.89 1.58 -15.39
C LEU A 62 1.37 0.39 -16.20
N ASP A 63 1.04 -0.72 -15.54
CA ASP A 63 0.52 -1.92 -16.20
C ASP A 63 -1.01 -1.94 -16.33
N GLY A 64 -1.66 -0.86 -15.88
CA GLY A 64 -3.11 -0.69 -15.90
C GLY A 64 -3.82 -1.41 -14.76
N ARG A 65 -3.12 -1.96 -13.77
CA ARG A 65 -3.73 -2.57 -12.58
C ARG A 65 -3.51 -1.67 -11.37
N VAL A 66 -4.43 -1.74 -10.42
CA VAL A 66 -4.27 -1.01 -9.16
C VAL A 66 -3.37 -1.82 -8.25
N ASP A 67 -2.26 -1.22 -7.87
CA ASP A 67 -1.32 -1.71 -6.88
C ASP A 67 -1.59 -1.06 -5.52
N LEU A 68 -0.89 -1.53 -4.49
CA LEU A 68 -0.93 -0.98 -3.15
C LEU A 68 0.45 -0.52 -2.69
N VAL A 69 0.51 0.57 -1.92
CA VAL A 69 1.68 0.90 -1.10
C VAL A 69 1.28 0.83 0.35
N VAL A 70 2.06 0.10 1.15
CA VAL A 70 1.84 -0.05 2.58
C VAL A 70 3.00 0.53 3.37
N SER A 71 2.69 1.32 4.39
CA SER A 71 3.64 1.73 5.41
C SER A 71 3.45 0.91 6.68
N CYS A 72 4.54 0.70 7.41
CA CYS A 72 4.57 -0.15 8.59
C CYS A 72 5.25 0.56 9.77
N GLU A 73 4.85 0.15 10.97
CA GLU A 73 5.53 0.48 12.22
C GLU A 73 6.17 -0.75 12.86
N ASN A 74 7.24 -0.52 13.61
CA ASN A 74 8.03 -1.57 14.28
C ASN A 74 8.67 -2.57 13.31
N ALA A 75 9.15 -2.07 12.16
CA ALA A 75 9.87 -2.84 11.16
C ALA A 75 11.07 -3.60 11.77
N ARG A 76 11.08 -4.93 11.62
CA ARG A 76 12.13 -5.81 12.16
C ARG A 76 13.25 -5.95 11.12
N GLY A 77 13.95 -4.85 10.88
CA GLY A 77 14.99 -4.76 9.84
C GLY A 77 15.05 -3.41 9.12
N ARG A 78 14.37 -2.38 9.65
CA ARG A 78 14.30 -1.02 9.09
C ARG A 78 13.64 -0.90 7.71
N SER A 79 12.93 -1.95 7.31
CA SER A 79 12.22 -2.05 6.05
C SER A 79 10.73 -1.94 6.35
N GLY A 80 10.12 -0.82 5.94
CA GLY A 80 8.86 -0.34 6.49
C GLY A 80 7.94 0.34 5.49
N VAL A 81 8.34 0.49 4.22
CA VAL A 81 7.47 0.93 3.12
C VAL A 81 7.64 -0.05 1.96
N PHE A 82 6.51 -0.57 1.47
CA PHE A 82 6.49 -1.59 0.43
C PHE A 82 5.44 -1.26 -0.62
N TRP A 83 5.80 -1.49 -1.88
CA TRP A 83 4.86 -1.58 -2.98
C TRP A 83 4.46 -3.03 -3.17
N LEU A 84 3.17 -3.29 -3.32
CA LEU A 84 2.57 -4.60 -3.54
C LEU A 84 1.85 -4.59 -4.88
N SER A 85 2.24 -5.51 -5.77
CA SER A 85 1.64 -5.70 -7.09
C SER A 85 1.12 -7.13 -7.24
N TRP A 86 0.06 -7.34 -8.02
CA TRP A 86 -0.50 -8.67 -8.27
C TRP A 86 -0.31 -9.13 -9.72
N ARG A 87 -0.08 -10.45 -9.89
CA ARG A 87 0.12 -11.08 -11.21
C ARG A 87 -1.09 -11.88 -11.70
N GLY A 88 -1.68 -12.68 -10.81
CA GLY A 88 -2.75 -13.61 -11.15
C GLY A 88 -4.11 -12.97 -10.98
N SER A 89 -4.55 -12.86 -9.73
CA SER A 89 -5.83 -12.30 -9.35
C SER A 89 -5.67 -11.30 -8.22
N VAL A 90 -6.42 -10.19 -8.28
CA VAL A 90 -6.57 -9.25 -7.15
C VAL A 90 -7.14 -9.90 -5.88
N PHE A 91 -7.74 -11.09 -6.02
CA PHE A 91 -8.28 -11.89 -4.90
C PHE A 91 -7.28 -12.89 -4.31
N ASP A 92 -6.09 -13.01 -4.91
CA ASP A 92 -5.02 -13.82 -4.33
C ASP A 92 -4.50 -13.13 -3.06
N ALA A 93 -4.19 -13.92 -2.04
CA ALA A 93 -3.65 -13.37 -0.80
C ALA A 93 -2.16 -13.03 -0.90
N GLU A 94 -1.43 -13.71 -1.78
CA GLU A 94 0.01 -13.51 -2.00
C GLU A 94 0.21 -12.52 -3.16
N TRP A 95 0.72 -11.33 -2.84
CA TRP A 95 1.09 -10.30 -3.80
C TRP A 95 2.62 -10.20 -3.87
N ASP A 96 3.15 -9.81 -5.03
CA ASP A 96 4.57 -9.51 -5.15
C ASP A 96 4.90 -8.26 -4.35
N ALA A 97 5.90 -8.35 -3.49
CA ALA A 97 6.32 -7.25 -2.64
C ALA A 97 7.67 -6.68 -3.07
N HIS A 98 7.73 -5.36 -3.16
CA HIS A 98 8.90 -4.58 -3.55
C HIS A 98 9.24 -3.61 -2.42
N GLU A 99 10.46 -3.71 -1.89
CA GLU A 99 10.95 -2.83 -0.83
C GLU A 99 11.17 -1.41 -1.37
N ILE A 100 10.65 -0.39 -0.67
CA ILE A 100 10.86 1.04 -1.02
C ILE A 100 11.82 1.72 -0.03
N SER A 101 11.57 1.58 1.27
CA SER A 101 12.27 2.37 2.30
C SER A 101 13.74 2.02 2.51
N GLY A 102 14.21 0.90 1.93
CA GLY A 102 15.53 0.38 2.21
C GLY A 102 15.65 -0.21 3.61
N ARG A 103 16.89 -0.39 4.09
CA ARG A 103 17.19 -1.05 5.38
C ARG A 103 18.17 -0.25 6.24
N GLU A 104 18.41 1.01 5.88
CA GLU A 104 19.43 1.85 6.49
C GLU A 104 18.90 2.58 7.72
N GLU A 105 17.75 3.25 7.62
CA GLU A 105 17.16 4.07 8.67
C GLU A 105 15.63 3.93 8.72
N GLY A 106 15.01 4.37 9.83
CA GLY A 106 13.56 4.39 9.97
C GLY A 106 12.98 3.06 10.42
N THR A 107 12.03 3.11 11.34
CA THR A 107 11.29 1.90 11.77
C THR A 107 9.81 2.16 12.02
N LYS A 108 9.36 3.41 11.93
CA LYS A 108 7.98 3.81 12.14
C LYS A 108 7.55 4.80 11.07
N TYR A 109 7.09 4.25 9.95
CA TYR A 109 6.51 5.02 8.85
C TYR A 109 5.01 5.21 9.07
N ASP A 110 4.51 6.43 8.89
CA ASP A 110 3.10 6.78 9.13
C ASP A 110 2.30 6.88 7.82
N LEU A 111 1.46 7.88 7.64
CA LEU A 111 0.62 8.04 6.44
C LEU A 111 1.44 8.01 5.15
N VAL A 112 1.01 7.16 4.21
CA VAL A 112 1.56 7.11 2.85
C VAL A 112 0.60 7.76 1.86
N ARG A 113 1.14 8.46 0.87
CA ARG A 113 0.41 9.14 -0.21
C ARG A 113 1.10 8.87 -1.53
N LEU A 114 0.29 8.76 -2.59
CA LEU A 114 0.75 8.66 -3.96
C LEU A 114 0.49 9.98 -4.66
N ILE A 115 1.51 10.51 -5.35
CA ILE A 115 1.46 11.77 -6.09
C ILE A 115 2.59 11.76 -7.10
N ASP A 116 2.34 12.26 -8.31
CA ASP A 116 3.39 12.62 -9.27
C ASP A 116 4.00 13.96 -8.81
N LEU A 117 5.16 13.92 -8.13
CA LEU A 117 5.73 15.12 -7.49
C LEU A 117 6.69 15.87 -8.41
N ASP A 118 7.36 15.17 -9.32
CA ASP A 118 8.31 15.75 -10.28
C ASP A 118 7.73 15.98 -11.68
N GLU A 119 6.45 15.65 -11.88
CA GLU A 119 5.66 15.87 -13.11
C GLU A 119 6.13 15.01 -14.30
N ASP A 120 6.68 13.82 -14.04
CA ASP A 120 7.14 12.90 -15.09
C ASP A 120 6.04 11.96 -15.62
N GLY A 121 4.90 11.90 -14.92
CA GLY A 121 3.72 11.13 -15.28
C GLY A 121 3.63 9.74 -14.66
N ASP A 122 4.46 9.40 -13.68
CA ASP A 122 4.27 8.25 -12.80
C ASP A 122 3.95 8.67 -11.35
N LEU A 123 3.56 7.71 -10.51
CA LEU A 123 3.19 7.99 -9.13
C LEU A 123 4.37 7.74 -8.20
N ASP A 124 4.80 8.77 -7.48
CA ASP A 124 5.76 8.68 -6.39
C ASP A 124 5.12 8.25 -5.07
N VAL A 125 5.97 7.96 -4.09
CA VAL A 125 5.58 7.65 -2.72
C VAL A 125 6.05 8.72 -1.75
N LEU A 126 5.10 9.37 -1.07
CA LEU A 126 5.37 10.32 0.02
C LEU A 126 4.94 9.73 1.36
N THR A 127 5.79 9.82 2.38
CA THR A 127 5.51 9.35 3.74
C THR A 127 6.21 10.20 4.79
N CYS A 128 6.02 9.85 6.07
CA CYS A 128 6.75 10.42 7.19
C CYS A 128 7.31 9.30 8.08
N GLU A 129 8.44 9.56 8.73
CA GLU A 129 9.00 8.69 9.77
C GLU A 129 8.98 9.40 11.13
N GLU A 130 8.41 8.73 12.15
CA GLU A 130 8.11 9.35 13.45
C GLU A 130 9.02 8.95 14.61
N ARG A 131 9.95 8.00 14.43
CA ARG A 131 10.80 7.51 15.54
C ARG A 131 12.21 8.08 15.48
N ASP A 132 12.80 8.07 14.30
CA ASP A 132 14.17 8.49 14.02
C ASP A 132 14.23 9.95 13.52
N ASN A 133 13.07 10.61 13.43
CA ASN A 133 12.93 12.03 13.08
C ASN A 133 13.50 12.36 11.69
N LEU A 134 13.27 11.45 10.72
CA LEU A 134 13.66 11.65 9.32
C LEU A 134 12.74 12.67 8.62
N GLY A 135 11.60 13.00 9.22
CA GLY A 135 10.67 14.00 8.71
C GLY A 135 9.79 13.44 7.58
N VAL A 136 9.56 14.27 6.57
CA VAL A 136 8.84 13.89 5.35
C VAL A 136 9.85 13.27 4.37
N ILE A 137 9.52 12.09 3.84
CA ILE A 137 10.35 11.34 2.91
C ILE A 137 9.58 11.20 1.60
N TRP A 138 10.25 11.52 0.50
CA TRP A 138 9.81 11.29 -0.86
C TRP A 138 10.68 10.19 -1.48
N TYR A 139 10.03 9.20 -2.08
CA TYR A 139 10.65 8.19 -2.92
C TYR A 139 10.16 8.39 -4.35
N GLU A 140 11.07 8.81 -5.21
CA GLU A 140 10.89 8.90 -6.66
C GLU A 140 10.61 7.51 -7.23
N ASN A 141 9.59 7.41 -8.07
CA ASN A 141 9.36 6.22 -8.88
C ASN A 141 10.10 6.41 -10.22
N PRO A 142 11.08 5.56 -10.55
CA PRO A 142 11.90 5.75 -11.74
C PRO A 142 11.30 5.05 -12.98
N THR A 143 9.98 4.91 -13.05
CA THR A 143 9.33 4.16 -14.13
C THR A 143 9.27 5.01 -15.42
N ARG A 144 9.32 6.35 -15.31
CA ARG A 144 9.37 7.28 -16.45
C ARG A 144 10.66 8.08 -16.60
#